data_AF-A0A4Z1IHI5-F1
#
_entry.id   AF-A0A4Z1IHI5-F1
#
_cell.length_a   1.000
_cell.length_b   1.000
_cell.length_c   1.000
_cell.angle_alpha   90.00
_cell.angle_beta   90.00
_cell.angle_gamma   90.00
#
_symmetry.space_group_name_H-M   'P 1'
#
loop_
_entity.id
_entity.type
_entity.pdbx_description
1 polymer ?
#
loop_
_entity_poly.entity_id
_entity_poly.type
_entity_poly.pdbx_seq_one_letter_code
_entity_poly.pdbx_strand_id
1 'polypeptide(L)'
;MFARKLIRDGLDRFCTTLQAEGPVKPFVTCTAEAKLIPADDGMTWSEKLMKDPTYGWIRQVIESFRGTEFPGDLNPLVVDFLWRKQTTGWRAIAEDALAEAESIVERVNEALFQSVCSDDDLRVKLRDLLHADFQKASVDAAKELERLIADEIEGHLFTLHPHFTALRMHRQQNRINEVTSILAKEKAWMKQEQGGALIPNLSISSDKIVGTELYHDKELAVVLNTHDSLEAYYELARYRFIDNVATQVIERLLLGPDGPLRLFSPQYVSEKLYGEQNEDALSNLVGENPNKAQKRLGLDSERRSLEESMKRLQAFKML
;
A
#
# COMPACT_ATOMS: atom_id res chain seq x y z
N MET A 1 -9.99 -6.84 21.94
CA MET A 1 -9.74 -5.94 20.80
C MET A 1 -9.40 -6.81 19.58
N PHE A 2 -10.05 -6.63 18.44
CA PHE A 2 -9.79 -7.47 17.25
C PHE A 2 -8.66 -6.86 16.42
N ALA A 3 -7.40 -7.25 16.69
CA ALA A 3 -6.21 -6.75 15.99
C ALA A 3 -6.35 -6.78 14.47
N ARG A 4 -6.87 -7.88 13.94
CA ARG A 4 -7.13 -8.07 12.51
C ARG A 4 -8.05 -7.01 11.91
N LYS A 5 -9.07 -6.57 12.65
CA LYS A 5 -9.95 -5.51 12.16
C LYS A 5 -9.17 -4.20 12.02
N LEU A 6 -8.44 -3.80 13.05
CA LEU A 6 -7.69 -2.55 13.05
C LEU A 6 -6.61 -2.52 11.96
N ILE A 7 -5.92 -3.63 11.76
CA ILE A 7 -4.91 -3.76 10.71
C ILE A 7 -5.54 -3.72 9.33
N ARG A 8 -6.69 -4.38 9.13
CA ARG A 8 -7.44 -4.30 7.87
C ARG A 8 -7.90 -2.88 7.57
N ASP A 9 -8.41 -2.16 8.57
CA ASP A 9 -8.80 -0.76 8.42
C ASP A 9 -7.57 0.11 8.03
N GLY A 10 -6.38 -0.20 8.54
CA GLY A 10 -5.11 0.43 8.13
C GLY A 10 -4.69 0.08 6.70
N LEU A 11 -4.82 -1.18 6.30
CA LEU A 11 -4.56 -1.63 4.93
C LEU A 11 -5.52 -0.99 3.91
N ASP A 12 -6.79 -0.79 4.27
CA ASP A 12 -7.76 -0.08 3.44
C ASP A 12 -7.35 1.40 3.25
N ARG A 13 -6.83 2.04 4.30
CA ARG A 13 -6.24 3.39 4.21
C ARG A 13 -4.98 3.40 3.34
N PHE A 14 -4.08 2.44 3.51
CA PHE A 14 -2.89 2.29 2.67
C PHE A 14 -3.26 2.16 1.19
N CYS A 15 -4.22 1.29 0.86
CA CYS A 15 -4.72 1.12 -0.51
C CYS A 15 -5.27 2.44 -1.09
N THR A 16 -6.10 3.14 -0.32
CA THR A 16 -6.70 4.41 -0.72
C THR A 16 -5.64 5.50 -0.92
N THR A 17 -4.68 5.59 0.00
CA THR A 17 -3.58 6.57 -0.04
C THR A 17 -2.67 6.32 -1.24
N LEU A 18 -2.26 5.06 -1.47
CA LEU A 18 -1.43 4.71 -2.63
C LEU A 18 -2.15 4.96 -3.97
N GLN A 19 -3.48 4.83 -4.00
CA GLN A 19 -4.26 5.17 -5.19
C GLN A 19 -4.32 6.68 -5.45
N ALA A 20 -4.49 7.48 -4.39
CA ALA A 20 -4.65 8.93 -4.51
C ALA A 20 -3.33 9.69 -4.67
N GLU A 21 -2.30 9.27 -3.92
CA GLU A 21 -1.04 10.01 -3.75
C GLU A 21 0.18 9.25 -4.29
N GLY A 22 0.01 7.98 -4.66
CA GLY A 22 1.08 7.16 -5.23
C GLY A 22 1.69 7.73 -6.54
N PRO A 23 0.89 8.17 -7.53
CA PRO A 23 1.44 8.67 -8.79
C PRO A 23 1.89 10.13 -8.64
N VAL A 24 3.18 10.40 -8.88
CA VAL A 24 3.74 11.77 -8.79
C VAL A 24 3.07 12.74 -9.77
N LYS A 25 2.76 12.27 -10.99
CA LYS A 25 1.99 13.04 -11.96
C LYS A 25 0.67 12.32 -12.23
N PRO A 26 -0.50 12.94 -12.03
CA PRO A 26 -1.77 12.31 -12.37
C PRO A 26 -1.81 11.88 -13.83
N PHE A 27 -2.30 10.67 -14.08
CA PHE A 27 -2.56 10.20 -15.44
C PHE A 27 -3.73 10.98 -16.05
N VAL A 28 -3.62 11.31 -17.33
CA VAL A 28 -4.61 12.12 -18.03
C VAL A 28 -5.82 11.25 -18.35
N THR A 29 -7.00 11.63 -17.88
CA THR A 29 -8.23 10.85 -18.14
C THR A 29 -8.72 11.08 -19.58
N CYS A 30 -9.35 10.07 -20.18
CA CYS A 30 -9.95 10.19 -21.52
C CYS A 30 -10.95 11.34 -21.63
N THR A 31 -11.64 11.67 -20.53
CA THR A 31 -12.59 12.79 -20.47
C THR A 31 -11.89 14.15 -20.38
N ALA A 32 -10.70 14.23 -19.77
CA ALA A 32 -9.89 15.44 -19.78
C ALA A 32 -9.28 15.68 -21.17
N GLU A 33 -8.72 14.63 -21.78
CA GLU A 33 -8.21 14.65 -23.16
C GLU A 33 -9.27 15.19 -24.14
N ALA A 34 -10.48 14.63 -24.08
CA ALA A 34 -11.56 14.98 -24.99
C ALA A 34 -12.03 16.44 -24.85
N LYS A 35 -11.86 17.08 -23.69
CA LYS A 35 -12.19 18.49 -23.48
C LYS A 35 -11.19 19.46 -24.11
N LEU A 36 -9.96 19.01 -24.38
CA LEU A 36 -8.90 19.85 -24.96
C LEU A 36 -9.07 20.05 -26.48
N ILE A 37 -9.71 19.09 -27.15
CA ILE A 37 -9.82 19.02 -28.60
C ILE A 37 -10.74 20.07 -29.24
N PRO A 38 -11.94 20.38 -28.71
CA PRO A 38 -12.95 21.08 -29.49
C PRO A 38 -12.80 22.60 -29.58
N ALA A 39 -11.89 23.21 -28.80
CA ALA A 39 -11.65 24.65 -28.84
C ALA A 39 -11.22 25.11 -30.25
N ASP A 40 -11.92 26.07 -30.87
CA ASP A 40 -11.48 26.66 -32.13
C ASP A 40 -10.47 27.79 -31.88
N ASP A 41 -9.23 27.39 -31.61
CA ASP A 41 -8.09 28.27 -31.28
C ASP A 41 -7.00 28.27 -32.37
N GLY A 42 -7.31 27.70 -33.54
CA GLY A 42 -6.36 27.54 -34.66
C GLY A 42 -5.29 26.47 -34.46
N MET A 43 -5.35 25.68 -33.38
CA MET A 43 -4.37 24.63 -33.09
C MET A 43 -4.83 23.25 -33.56
N THR A 44 -3.86 22.45 -33.98
CA THR A 44 -4.02 21.02 -34.26
C THR A 44 -4.33 20.26 -32.97
N TRP A 45 -4.92 19.06 -33.10
CA TRP A 45 -5.20 18.21 -31.93
C TRP A 45 -3.92 17.79 -31.20
N SER A 46 -2.83 17.58 -31.96
CA SER A 46 -1.50 17.32 -31.42
C SER A 46 -1.01 18.45 -30.52
N GLU A 47 -1.05 19.69 -31.00
CA GLU A 47 -0.67 20.86 -30.20
C GLU A 47 -1.53 21.03 -28.95
N LYS A 48 -2.84 20.76 -29.05
CA LYS A 48 -3.78 20.84 -27.92
C LYS A 48 -3.49 19.81 -26.85
N LEU A 49 -3.28 18.54 -27.23
CA LEU A 49 -2.96 17.47 -26.29
C LEU A 49 -1.57 17.68 -25.68
N MET A 50 -0.57 18.07 -26.47
CA MET A 50 0.80 18.28 -25.97
C MET A 50 0.94 19.43 -24.97
N LYS A 51 -0.05 20.33 -24.88
CA LYS A 51 -0.11 21.35 -23.82
C LYS A 51 -0.46 20.78 -22.45
N ASP A 52 -1.03 19.59 -22.37
CA ASP A 52 -1.26 18.93 -21.10
C ASP A 52 0.08 18.70 -20.38
N PRO A 53 0.22 19.06 -19.09
CA PRO A 53 1.49 18.93 -18.37
C PRO A 53 2.05 17.51 -18.30
N THR A 54 1.20 16.48 -18.31
CA THR A 54 1.62 15.08 -18.28
C THR A 54 2.13 14.64 -19.64
N TYR A 55 1.45 14.98 -20.74
CA TYR A 55 1.95 14.68 -22.08
C TYR A 55 3.20 15.48 -22.44
N GLY A 56 3.24 16.77 -22.08
CA GLY A 56 4.43 17.60 -22.25
C GLY A 56 5.64 17.04 -21.49
N TRP A 57 5.41 16.50 -20.28
CA TRP A 57 6.46 15.81 -19.53
C TRP A 57 6.94 14.52 -20.22
N ILE A 58 6.01 13.66 -20.66
CA ILE A 58 6.36 12.43 -21.38
C ILE A 58 7.15 12.76 -22.65
N ARG A 59 6.69 13.75 -23.43
CA ARG A 59 7.39 14.26 -24.61
C ARG A 59 8.81 14.72 -24.28
N GLN A 60 8.97 15.54 -23.25
CA GLN A 60 10.28 16.05 -22.83
C GLN A 60 11.23 14.90 -22.46
N VAL A 61 10.73 13.87 -21.78
CA VAL A 61 11.55 12.69 -21.46
C VAL A 61 11.94 11.96 -22.74
N ILE A 62 10.98 11.68 -23.65
CA ILE A 62 11.27 11.04 -24.94
C ILE A 62 12.37 11.81 -25.70
N GLU A 63 12.27 13.14 -25.78
CA GLU A 63 13.26 14.00 -26.44
C GLU A 63 14.63 13.93 -25.76
N SER A 64 14.69 13.87 -24.44
CA SER A 64 15.95 13.80 -23.68
C SER A 64 16.69 12.47 -23.82
N PHE A 65 15.98 11.39 -24.15
CA PHE A 65 16.52 10.05 -24.39
C PHE A 65 16.67 9.72 -25.89
N ARG A 66 16.52 10.71 -26.78
CA ARG A 66 16.65 10.50 -28.23
C ARG A 66 18.05 10.01 -28.58
N GLY A 67 18.12 8.79 -29.13
CA GLY A 67 19.34 8.14 -29.58
C GLY A 67 19.29 7.79 -31.06
N THR A 68 19.62 6.53 -31.38
CA THR A 68 19.66 5.98 -32.74
C THR A 68 18.34 5.37 -33.20
N GLU A 69 17.25 5.59 -32.45
CA GLU A 69 15.91 5.07 -32.76
C GLU A 69 15.38 5.62 -34.10
N PHE A 70 14.60 4.83 -34.83
CA PHE A 70 13.95 5.33 -36.04
C PHE A 70 12.83 6.34 -35.72
N PRO A 71 12.46 7.23 -36.65
CA PRO A 71 11.33 8.14 -36.43
C PRO A 71 10.01 7.41 -36.14
N GLY A 72 9.53 7.52 -34.91
CA GLY A 72 8.32 6.85 -34.41
C GLY A 72 8.60 5.68 -33.46
N ASP A 73 9.86 5.30 -33.25
CA ASP A 73 10.25 4.31 -32.26
C ASP A 73 10.52 4.96 -30.90
N LEU A 74 10.30 4.19 -29.83
CA LEU A 74 10.52 4.61 -28.45
C LEU A 74 11.78 3.95 -27.90
N ASN A 75 12.70 4.75 -27.38
CA ASN A 75 13.84 4.23 -26.61
C ASN A 75 13.31 3.49 -25.36
N PRO A 76 13.63 2.20 -25.16
CA PRO A 76 13.14 1.42 -24.01
C PRO A 76 13.42 2.05 -22.64
N LEU A 77 14.52 2.80 -22.51
CA LEU A 77 14.92 3.47 -21.25
C LEU A 77 13.94 4.56 -20.82
N VAL A 78 13.14 5.11 -21.75
CA VAL A 78 12.13 6.13 -21.43
C VAL A 78 11.10 5.59 -20.46
N VAL A 79 10.61 4.37 -20.68
CA VAL A 79 9.55 3.79 -19.85
C VAL A 79 10.06 3.52 -18.44
N ASP A 80 11.27 2.98 -18.31
CA ASP A 80 11.93 2.75 -17.02
C ASP A 80 12.14 4.06 -16.25
N PHE A 81 12.58 5.12 -16.95
CA PHE A 81 12.77 6.43 -16.33
C PHE A 81 11.45 7.05 -15.85
N LEU A 82 10.43 7.05 -16.71
CA LEU A 82 9.09 7.58 -16.38
C LEU A 82 8.52 6.83 -15.17
N TRP A 83 8.62 5.50 -15.16
CA TRP A 83 8.17 4.67 -14.06
C TRP A 83 8.82 5.03 -12.74
N ARG A 84 10.16 5.07 -12.69
CA ARG A 84 10.90 5.43 -11.47
C ARG A 84 10.52 6.80 -10.94
N LYS A 85 10.23 7.75 -11.83
CA LYS A 85 9.75 9.09 -11.45
C LYS A 85 8.30 9.07 -10.97
N GLN A 86 7.48 8.17 -11.49
CA GLN A 86 6.08 8.05 -11.15
C GLN A 86 5.84 7.39 -9.79
N THR A 87 6.72 6.46 -9.39
CA THR A 87 6.55 5.62 -8.18
C THR A 87 7.36 6.09 -6.96
N THR A 88 7.98 7.28 -6.99
CA THR A 88 8.83 7.73 -5.87
C THR A 88 8.10 7.84 -4.54
N GLY A 89 6.77 8.04 -4.55
CA GLY A 89 5.95 8.13 -3.34
C GLY A 89 5.64 6.78 -2.68
N TRP A 90 5.79 5.66 -3.39
CA TRP A 90 5.37 4.34 -2.91
C TRP A 90 6.10 3.90 -1.66
N ARG A 91 7.40 4.22 -1.57
CA ARG A 91 8.24 3.90 -0.41
C ARG A 91 7.67 4.49 0.87
N ALA A 92 7.50 5.81 0.91
CA ALA A 92 7.04 6.52 2.11
C ALA A 92 5.65 6.02 2.55
N ILE A 93 4.72 5.88 1.59
CA ILE A 93 3.36 5.40 1.86
C ILE A 93 3.36 3.98 2.45
N ALA A 94 4.24 3.09 1.96
CA ALA A 94 4.33 1.72 2.44
C ALA A 94 5.06 1.60 3.79
N GLU A 95 6.10 2.41 4.02
CA GLU A 95 6.80 2.52 5.30
C GLU A 95 5.84 3.03 6.40
N ASP A 96 5.01 4.03 6.10
CA ASP A 96 3.97 4.52 7.01
C ASP A 96 2.92 3.44 7.34
N ALA A 97 2.51 2.66 6.34
CA ALA A 97 1.57 1.55 6.54
C ALA A 97 2.15 0.44 7.44
N LEU A 98 3.44 0.13 7.28
CA LEU A 98 4.16 -0.81 8.14
C LEU A 98 4.22 -0.28 9.58
N ALA A 99 4.64 0.98 9.77
CA ALA A 99 4.73 1.61 11.09
C ALA A 99 3.37 1.65 11.81
N GLU A 100 2.28 1.92 11.07
CA GLU A 100 0.92 1.86 11.63
C GLU A 100 0.55 0.44 12.07
N ALA A 101 0.86 -0.58 11.26
CA ALA A 101 0.60 -1.98 11.61
C ALA A 101 1.38 -2.42 12.85
N GLU A 102 2.66 -2.06 12.96
CA GLU A 102 3.50 -2.33 14.13
C GLU A 102 2.94 -1.66 15.39
N SER A 103 2.55 -0.38 15.30
CA SER A 103 1.92 0.33 16.40
C SER A 103 0.60 -0.32 16.86
N ILE A 104 -0.22 -0.79 15.92
CA ILE A 104 -1.45 -1.52 16.25
C ILE A 104 -1.13 -2.81 17.00
N VAL A 105 -0.15 -3.58 16.54
CA VAL A 105 0.28 -4.83 17.16
C VAL A 105 0.79 -4.58 18.58
N GLU A 106 1.63 -3.57 18.79
CA GLU A 106 2.15 -3.19 20.10
C GLU A 106 1.02 -2.84 21.07
N ARG A 107 0.09 -1.95 20.68
CA ARG A 107 -1.04 -1.55 21.53
C ARG A 107 -1.95 -2.72 21.88
N VAL A 108 -2.18 -3.63 20.93
CA VAL A 108 -2.99 -4.83 21.18
C VAL A 108 -2.30 -5.74 22.19
N ASN A 109 -1.00 -5.99 22.02
CA ASN A 109 -0.22 -6.82 22.93
C ASN A 109 -0.23 -6.22 24.35
N GLU A 110 -0.01 -4.92 24.48
CA GLU A 110 -0.09 -4.23 25.77
C GLU A 110 -1.46 -4.39 26.42
N ALA A 111 -2.55 -4.17 25.67
CA ALA A 111 -3.91 -4.34 26.17
C ALA A 111 -4.21 -5.81 26.58
N LEU A 112 -3.67 -6.79 25.84
CA LEU A 112 -3.80 -8.20 26.17
C LEU A 112 -3.08 -8.52 27.48
N PHE A 113 -1.82 -8.10 27.63
CA PHE A 113 -1.05 -8.32 28.86
C PHE A 113 -1.70 -7.67 30.07
N GLN A 114 -2.21 -6.44 29.94
CA GLN A 114 -2.95 -5.77 31.01
C GLN A 114 -4.23 -6.51 31.41
N SER A 115 -4.92 -7.13 30.46
CA SER A 115 -6.16 -7.85 30.73
C SER A 115 -5.96 -9.21 31.41
N VAL A 116 -4.83 -9.89 31.13
CA VAL A 116 -4.56 -11.25 31.62
C VAL A 116 -3.65 -11.26 32.86
N CYS A 117 -2.76 -10.27 32.98
CA CYS A 117 -1.77 -10.19 34.06
C CYS A 117 -1.96 -8.90 34.86
N SER A 118 -2.51 -9.01 36.08
CA SER A 118 -2.69 -7.86 36.97
C SER A 118 -1.40 -7.38 37.64
N ASP A 119 -0.34 -8.19 37.65
CA ASP A 119 0.95 -7.80 38.24
C ASP A 119 1.79 -6.97 37.26
N ASP A 120 1.97 -5.69 37.59
CA ASP A 120 2.74 -4.73 36.80
C ASP A 120 4.21 -5.13 36.60
N ASP A 121 4.87 -5.71 37.62
CA ASP A 121 6.28 -6.11 37.53
C ASP A 121 6.43 -7.28 36.55
N LEU A 122 5.51 -8.24 36.60
CA LEU A 122 5.51 -9.38 35.69
C LEU A 122 5.21 -8.94 34.26
N ARG A 123 4.31 -7.98 34.04
CA ARG A 123 4.05 -7.44 32.70
C ARG A 123 5.29 -6.79 32.08
N VAL A 124 6.03 -5.98 32.86
CA VAL A 124 7.27 -5.36 32.39
C VAL A 124 8.29 -6.43 32.00
N LYS A 125 8.50 -7.43 32.85
CA LYS A 125 9.44 -8.52 32.58
C LYS A 125 9.03 -9.37 31.36
N LEU A 126 7.73 -9.65 31.18
CA LEU A 126 7.20 -10.35 30.01
C LEU A 126 7.44 -9.56 28.72
N ARG A 127 7.20 -8.25 28.75
CA ARG A 127 7.46 -7.38 27.62
C ARG A 127 8.95 -7.39 27.26
N ASP A 128 9.83 -7.26 28.25
CA ASP A 128 11.27 -7.23 28.03
C ASP A 128 11.79 -8.58 27.50
N LEU A 129 11.22 -9.70 27.97
CA LEU A 129 11.51 -11.04 27.45
C LEU A 129 11.15 -11.19 25.97
N LEU A 130 9.97 -10.71 25.58
CA LEU A 130 9.44 -10.86 24.21
C LEU A 130 9.98 -9.79 23.25
N HIS A 131 10.60 -8.73 23.78
CA HIS A 131 11.05 -7.59 23.00
C HIS A 131 12.02 -7.97 21.87
N ALA A 132 12.98 -8.86 22.14
CA ALA A 132 13.97 -9.26 21.14
C ALA A 132 13.32 -9.95 19.93
N ASP A 133 12.33 -10.82 20.16
CA ASP A 133 11.63 -11.52 19.08
C ASP A 133 10.67 -10.58 18.34
N PHE A 134 10.00 -9.66 19.04
CA PHE A 134 9.16 -8.64 18.40
C PHE A 134 9.99 -7.72 17.50
N GLN A 135 11.15 -7.29 18.00
CA GLN A 135 12.09 -6.46 17.25
C GLN A 135 12.62 -7.22 16.02
N LYS A 136 12.90 -8.52 16.15
CA LYS A 136 13.29 -9.36 15.02
C LYS A 136 12.19 -9.39 13.95
N ALA A 137 10.94 -9.62 14.34
CA ALA A 137 9.81 -9.62 13.40
C ALA A 137 9.65 -8.28 12.65
N SER A 138 9.81 -7.16 13.36
CA SER A 138 9.81 -5.82 12.77
C SER A 138 10.96 -5.61 11.78
N VAL A 139 12.19 -6.00 12.14
CA VAL A 139 13.37 -5.91 11.26
C VAL A 139 13.19 -6.77 10.01
N ASP A 140 12.64 -7.98 10.16
CA ASP A 140 12.40 -8.87 9.02
C ASP A 140 11.27 -8.31 8.13
N ALA A 141 10.24 -7.68 8.71
CA ALA A 141 9.20 -6.97 7.96
C ALA A 141 9.73 -5.79 7.15
N ALA A 142 10.57 -4.95 7.75
CA ALA A 142 11.22 -3.83 7.07
C ALA A 142 12.11 -4.31 5.91
N LYS A 143 12.87 -5.39 6.10
CA LYS A 143 13.68 -6.00 5.03
C LYS A 143 12.85 -6.55 3.89
N GLU A 144 11.73 -7.21 4.19
CA GLU A 144 10.84 -7.74 3.16
C GLU A 144 10.16 -6.61 2.39
N LEU A 145 9.74 -5.56 3.08
CA LEU A 145 9.21 -4.35 2.43
C LEU A 145 10.24 -3.73 1.48
N GLU A 146 11.50 -3.61 1.91
CA GLU A 146 12.59 -3.09 1.08
C GLU A 146 12.77 -3.91 -0.22
N ARG A 147 12.69 -5.23 -0.13
CA ARG A 147 12.76 -6.11 -1.31
C ARG A 147 11.61 -5.85 -2.27
N LEU A 148 10.39 -5.74 -1.75
CA LEU A 148 9.21 -5.45 -2.59
C LEU A 148 9.33 -4.09 -3.27
N ILE A 149 9.86 -3.07 -2.57
CA ILE A 149 10.11 -1.75 -3.16
C ILE A 149 11.18 -1.83 -4.25
N ALA A 150 12.28 -2.55 -4.01
CA ALA A 150 13.34 -2.73 -5.00
C ALA A 150 12.83 -3.48 -6.24
N ASP A 151 12.03 -4.52 -6.06
CA ASP A 151 11.43 -5.30 -7.15
C ASP A 151 10.53 -4.44 -8.05
N GLU A 152 9.71 -3.56 -7.45
CA GLU A 152 8.78 -2.70 -8.19
C GLU A 152 9.44 -1.45 -8.78
N ILE A 153 10.31 -0.75 -8.03
CA ILE A 153 10.83 0.57 -8.43
C ILE A 153 12.17 0.45 -9.18
N GLU A 154 13.07 -0.41 -8.71
CA GLU A 154 14.43 -0.52 -9.23
C GLU A 154 14.55 -1.60 -10.30
N GLY A 155 13.68 -2.60 -10.24
CA GLY A 155 13.61 -3.74 -11.16
C GLY A 155 13.24 -3.40 -12.60
N HIS A 156 13.26 -4.43 -13.45
CA HIS A 156 12.88 -4.32 -14.85
C HIS A 156 11.36 -4.31 -15.02
N LEU A 157 10.87 -3.41 -15.88
CA LEU A 157 9.45 -3.38 -16.23
C LEU A 157 9.08 -4.52 -17.16
N PHE A 158 8.42 -5.52 -16.60
CA PHE A 158 7.68 -6.50 -17.38
C PHE A 158 6.45 -6.98 -16.60
N THR A 159 5.47 -7.50 -17.34
CA THR A 159 4.27 -8.11 -16.77
C THR A 159 3.84 -9.29 -17.61
N LEU A 160 3.47 -10.37 -16.94
CA LEU A 160 2.80 -11.53 -17.54
C LEU A 160 1.29 -11.48 -17.30
N HIS A 161 0.78 -10.37 -16.74
CA HIS A 161 -0.63 -10.24 -16.43
C HIS A 161 -1.46 -10.23 -17.73
N PRO A 162 -2.45 -11.13 -17.88
CA PRO A 162 -3.16 -11.33 -19.15
C PRO A 162 -3.93 -10.08 -19.60
N HIS A 163 -4.28 -9.19 -18.67
CA HIS A 163 -5.06 -8.00 -19.00
C HIS A 163 -4.23 -6.78 -19.41
N PHE A 164 -2.89 -6.84 -19.38
CA PHE A 164 -2.07 -5.66 -19.71
C PHE A 164 -2.41 -5.08 -21.10
N THR A 165 -2.42 -5.93 -22.12
CA THR A 165 -2.78 -5.51 -23.49
C THR A 165 -4.24 -5.04 -23.56
N ALA A 166 -5.15 -5.70 -22.84
CA ALA A 166 -6.56 -5.34 -22.81
C ALA A 166 -6.79 -3.96 -22.18
N LEU A 167 -6.08 -3.61 -21.10
CA LEU A 167 -6.16 -2.30 -20.45
C LEU A 167 -5.70 -1.19 -21.40
N ARG A 168 -4.58 -1.40 -22.11
CA ARG A 168 -4.08 -0.44 -23.11
C ARG A 168 -5.08 -0.22 -24.25
N MET A 169 -5.59 -1.32 -24.82
CA MET A 169 -6.58 -1.26 -25.89
C MET A 169 -7.89 -0.59 -25.44
N HIS A 170 -8.35 -0.93 -24.23
CA HIS A 170 -9.54 -0.34 -23.65
C HIS A 170 -9.39 1.17 -23.49
N ARG A 171 -8.24 1.63 -22.99
CA ARG A 171 -7.93 3.05 -22.86
C ARG A 171 -7.92 3.76 -24.21
N GLN A 172 -7.18 3.24 -25.18
CA GLN A 172 -7.13 3.78 -26.53
C GLN A 172 -8.53 3.92 -27.15
N GLN A 173 -9.37 2.89 -26.99
CA GLN A 173 -10.74 2.92 -27.50
C GLN A 173 -11.62 3.92 -26.75
N ASN A 174 -11.50 4.01 -25.42
CA ASN A 174 -12.24 4.97 -24.62
C ASN A 174 -11.88 6.42 -24.97
N ARG A 175 -10.60 6.72 -25.21
CA ARG A 175 -10.16 8.00 -25.75
C ARG A 175 -10.90 8.34 -27.03
N ILE A 176 -10.86 7.43 -28.01
CA ILE A 176 -11.55 7.64 -29.30
C ILE A 176 -13.05 7.87 -29.07
N ASN A 177 -13.70 7.09 -28.20
CA ASN A 177 -15.11 7.21 -27.91
C ASN A 177 -15.49 8.53 -27.24
N GLU A 178 -14.72 8.99 -26.24
CA GLU A 178 -14.97 10.25 -25.54
C GLU A 178 -14.78 11.46 -26.46
N VAL A 179 -13.70 11.46 -27.25
CA VAL A 179 -13.47 12.49 -28.26
C VAL A 179 -14.60 12.51 -29.29
N THR A 180 -14.99 11.33 -29.80
CA THR A 180 -16.12 11.21 -30.73
C THR A 180 -17.42 11.74 -30.12
N SER A 181 -17.70 11.42 -28.85
CA SER A 181 -18.88 11.85 -28.12
C SER A 181 -18.94 13.37 -27.96
N ILE A 182 -17.84 14.01 -27.56
CA ILE A 182 -17.78 15.47 -27.42
C ILE A 182 -17.91 16.15 -28.78
N LEU A 183 -17.20 15.67 -29.81
CA LEU A 183 -17.32 16.22 -31.15
C LEU A 183 -18.73 16.03 -31.73
N ALA A 184 -19.42 14.93 -31.43
CA ALA A 184 -20.80 14.73 -31.86
C ALA A 184 -21.78 15.69 -31.16
N LYS A 185 -21.56 15.99 -29.88
CA LYS A 185 -22.35 16.97 -29.11
C LYS A 185 -22.15 18.39 -29.65
N GLU A 186 -20.92 18.75 -29.99
CA GLU A 186 -20.63 20.05 -30.60
C GLU A 186 -21.09 20.14 -32.06
N LYS A 187 -20.97 19.04 -32.82
CA LYS A 187 -21.46 18.92 -34.21
C LYS A 187 -22.96 18.66 -34.35
N ALA A 188 -23.77 18.98 -33.34
CA ALA A 188 -25.09 19.55 -33.63
C ALA A 188 -24.97 20.77 -34.59
N TRP A 189 -23.77 21.38 -34.71
CA TRP A 189 -23.42 22.47 -35.62
C TRP A 189 -23.13 22.07 -37.09
N MET A 190 -22.86 20.80 -37.45
CA MET A 190 -22.55 20.41 -38.86
C MET A 190 -23.79 19.96 -39.66
N LYS A 191 -25.01 20.21 -39.17
CA LYS A 191 -26.27 19.90 -39.89
C LYS A 191 -26.89 21.08 -40.63
N GLN A 192 -26.23 22.23 -40.69
CA GLN A 192 -26.69 23.36 -41.48
C GLN A 192 -25.51 23.88 -42.29
N GLU A 193 -25.67 23.93 -43.61
CA GLU A 193 -24.68 24.41 -44.60
C GLU A 193 -23.62 23.40 -45.05
N GLN A 194 -24.00 22.51 -45.96
CA GLN A 194 -23.53 22.58 -47.35
C GLN A 194 -24.19 21.47 -48.18
N GLY A 195 -25.02 21.89 -49.14
CA GLY A 195 -25.49 21.03 -50.22
C GLY A 195 -24.31 20.68 -51.12
N GLY A 196 -23.88 19.42 -51.06
CA GLY A 196 -22.88 18.84 -51.94
C GLY A 196 -23.14 17.35 -52.04
N ALA A 197 -23.23 16.83 -53.26
CA ALA A 197 -23.69 15.47 -53.57
C ALA A 197 -22.95 14.39 -52.75
N LEU A 198 -23.74 13.59 -52.01
CA LEU A 198 -23.28 12.41 -51.28
C LEU A 198 -22.81 11.35 -52.29
N ILE A 199 -21.54 10.98 -52.25
CA ILE A 199 -21.06 9.72 -52.84
C ILE A 199 -21.67 8.59 -51.99
N PRO A 200 -22.57 7.73 -52.52
CA PRO A 200 -23.49 6.95 -51.68
C PRO A 200 -22.91 5.78 -50.88
N ASN A 201 -21.58 5.54 -50.82
CA ASN A 201 -21.07 4.25 -50.35
C ASN A 201 -19.79 4.27 -49.50
N LEU A 202 -19.35 5.42 -48.98
CA LEU A 202 -18.25 5.47 -48.02
C LEU A 202 -18.70 6.17 -46.72
N SER A 203 -19.59 5.51 -45.96
CA SER A 203 -19.85 5.94 -44.59
C SER A 203 -18.69 5.46 -43.70
N ILE A 204 -17.66 6.29 -43.59
CA ILE A 204 -16.59 6.07 -42.61
C ILE A 204 -17.15 6.42 -41.24
N SER A 205 -17.12 5.47 -40.33
CA SER A 205 -17.59 5.68 -38.96
C SER A 205 -16.73 6.74 -38.24
N SER A 206 -17.37 7.60 -37.43
CA SER A 206 -16.73 8.78 -36.83
C SER A 206 -15.57 8.41 -35.88
N ASP A 207 -15.67 7.28 -35.21
CA ASP A 207 -14.60 6.68 -34.39
C ASP A 207 -13.33 6.38 -35.22
N LYS A 208 -13.47 5.89 -36.46
CA LYS A 208 -12.33 5.64 -37.35
C LYS A 208 -11.65 6.94 -37.79
N ILE A 209 -12.43 7.99 -38.04
CA ILE A 209 -11.91 9.32 -38.40
C ILE A 209 -11.15 9.89 -37.21
N VAL A 210 -11.76 9.89 -36.02
CA VAL A 210 -11.14 10.37 -34.78
C VAL A 210 -9.88 9.57 -34.44
N GLY A 211 -9.92 8.25 -34.57
CA GLY A 211 -8.74 7.40 -34.39
C GLY A 211 -7.62 7.74 -35.37
N THR A 212 -7.95 7.97 -36.64
CA THR A 212 -6.94 8.38 -37.63
C THR A 212 -6.34 9.74 -37.24
N GLU A 213 -7.18 10.71 -36.88
CA GLU A 213 -6.74 12.05 -36.49
C GLU A 213 -5.89 12.05 -35.20
N LEU A 214 -6.17 11.18 -34.23
CA LEU A 214 -5.37 11.10 -32.99
C LEU A 214 -4.01 10.42 -33.17
N TYR A 215 -3.87 9.53 -34.17
CA TYR A 215 -2.68 8.69 -34.31
C TYR A 215 -1.92 8.89 -35.64
N HIS A 216 -2.31 9.85 -36.48
CA HIS A 216 -1.57 10.19 -37.71
C HIS A 216 -0.25 10.93 -37.41
N ASP A 217 -0.26 11.80 -36.40
CA ASP A 217 0.95 12.45 -35.89
C ASP A 217 1.77 11.40 -35.12
N LYS A 218 2.96 11.08 -35.64
CA LYS A 218 3.84 10.06 -35.07
C LYS A 218 4.34 10.42 -33.68
N GLU A 219 4.61 11.70 -33.43
CA GLU A 219 5.11 12.16 -32.13
C GLU A 219 4.02 12.04 -31.08
N LEU A 220 2.81 12.51 -31.41
CA LEU A 220 1.63 12.33 -30.55
C LEU A 220 1.33 10.85 -30.30
N ALA A 221 1.34 10.03 -31.34
CA ALA A 221 1.07 8.61 -31.22
C ALA A 221 2.04 7.92 -30.24
N VAL A 222 3.33 8.23 -30.29
CA VAL A 222 4.33 7.69 -29.36
C VAL A 222 4.06 8.16 -27.92
N VAL A 223 3.73 9.43 -27.71
CA VAL A 223 3.41 9.98 -26.38
C VAL A 223 2.16 9.32 -25.79
N LEU A 224 1.07 9.23 -26.56
CA LEU A 224 -0.18 8.59 -26.13
C LEU A 224 0.03 7.10 -25.82
N ASN A 225 0.74 6.39 -26.69
CA ASN A 225 1.04 4.97 -26.49
C ASN A 225 1.92 4.73 -25.24
N THR A 226 2.89 5.62 -24.99
CA THR A 226 3.75 5.56 -23.80
C THR A 226 2.92 5.79 -22.54
N HIS A 227 2.09 6.83 -22.53
CA HIS A 227 1.17 7.14 -21.43
C HIS A 227 0.26 5.95 -21.11
N ASP A 228 -0.40 5.39 -22.12
CA ASP A 228 -1.35 4.28 -21.94
C ASP A 228 -0.67 3.01 -21.43
N SER A 229 0.55 2.75 -21.88
CA SER A 229 1.35 1.62 -21.41
C SER A 229 1.78 1.81 -19.95
N LEU A 230 2.23 3.03 -19.60
CA LEU A 230 2.66 3.36 -18.25
C LEU A 230 1.49 3.25 -17.27
N GLU A 231 0.31 3.72 -17.64
CA GLU A 231 -0.86 3.67 -16.77
C GLU A 231 -1.43 2.27 -16.60
N ALA A 232 -1.53 1.50 -17.70
CA ALA A 232 -1.95 0.11 -17.63
C ALA A 232 -0.99 -0.71 -16.76
N TYR A 233 0.32 -0.45 -16.86
CA TYR A 233 1.31 -1.09 -16.00
C TYR A 233 1.15 -0.64 -14.54
N TYR A 234 1.01 0.66 -14.31
CA TYR A 234 0.85 1.24 -12.97
C TYR A 234 -0.35 0.68 -12.23
N GLU A 235 -1.49 0.53 -12.91
CA GLU A 235 -2.69 -0.07 -12.33
C GLU A 235 -2.40 -1.49 -11.80
N LEU A 236 -1.80 -2.34 -12.63
CA LEU A 236 -1.50 -3.73 -12.29
C LEU A 236 -0.45 -3.86 -11.19
N ALA A 237 0.66 -3.12 -11.34
CA ALA A 237 1.76 -3.13 -10.39
C ALA A 237 1.31 -2.61 -9.02
N ARG A 238 0.45 -1.58 -8.97
CA ARG A 238 -0.08 -1.05 -7.72
C ARG A 238 -0.88 -2.11 -6.94
N TYR A 239 -1.78 -2.83 -7.62
CA TYR A 239 -2.54 -3.91 -6.95
C TYR A 239 -1.63 -5.03 -6.45
N ARG A 240 -0.67 -5.46 -7.28
CA ARG A 240 0.33 -6.47 -6.90
C ARG A 240 1.14 -6.02 -5.68
N PHE A 241 1.61 -4.78 -5.67
CA PHE A 241 2.39 -4.23 -4.56
C PHE A 241 1.57 -4.15 -3.28
N ILE A 242 0.32 -3.66 -3.34
CA ILE A 242 -0.57 -3.58 -2.17
C ILE A 242 -0.79 -4.98 -1.57
N ASP A 243 -1.14 -5.97 -2.40
CA ASP A 243 -1.38 -7.33 -1.94
C ASP A 243 -0.11 -7.95 -1.35
N ASN A 244 1.06 -7.69 -1.95
CA ASN A 244 2.32 -8.21 -1.45
C ASN A 244 2.71 -7.58 -0.09
N VAL A 245 2.53 -6.27 0.09
CA VAL A 245 2.76 -5.62 1.40
C VAL A 245 1.80 -6.19 2.45
N ALA A 246 0.50 -6.28 2.13
CA ALA A 246 -0.49 -6.80 3.05
C ALA A 246 -0.21 -8.25 3.47
N THR A 247 0.11 -9.12 2.51
CA THR A 247 0.23 -10.56 2.76
C THR A 247 1.63 -10.97 3.22
N GLN A 248 2.68 -10.45 2.60
CA GLN A 248 4.05 -10.91 2.80
C GLN A 248 4.77 -10.15 3.89
N VAL A 249 4.46 -8.87 4.06
CA VAL A 249 5.05 -8.04 5.12
C VAL A 249 4.17 -8.13 6.37
N ILE A 250 2.92 -7.67 6.29
CA ILE A 250 2.10 -7.49 7.48
C ILE A 250 1.54 -8.83 7.99
N GLU A 251 0.78 -9.56 7.18
CA GLU A 251 0.14 -10.81 7.62
C GLU A 251 1.18 -11.89 7.98
N ARG A 252 2.21 -12.08 7.16
CA ARG A 252 3.20 -13.14 7.40
C ARG A 252 4.11 -12.85 8.60
N LEU A 253 4.65 -11.63 8.70
CA LEU A 253 5.72 -11.33 9.67
C LEU A 253 5.18 -10.74 10.98
N LEU A 254 4.07 -10.00 10.94
CA LEU A 254 3.47 -9.42 12.14
C LEU A 254 2.32 -10.25 12.72
N LEU A 255 1.52 -10.90 11.87
CA LEU A 255 0.32 -11.67 12.29
C LEU A 255 0.46 -13.19 12.13
N GLY A 256 1.58 -13.63 11.55
CA GLY A 256 1.86 -15.02 11.29
C GLY A 256 2.04 -15.84 12.55
N PRO A 257 2.28 -17.16 12.43
CA PRO A 257 2.53 -18.04 13.57
C PRO A 257 3.64 -17.54 14.49
N ASP A 258 4.72 -17.03 13.90
CA ASP A 258 5.88 -16.47 14.61
C ASP A 258 5.77 -14.95 14.86
N GLY A 259 4.63 -14.35 14.49
CA GLY A 259 4.40 -12.92 14.62
C GLY A 259 4.14 -12.50 16.08
N PRO A 260 4.35 -11.22 16.43
CA PRO A 260 4.25 -10.75 17.82
C PRO A 260 2.93 -11.01 18.55
N LEU A 261 1.81 -11.17 17.85
CA LEU A 261 0.52 -11.48 18.47
C LEU A 261 0.34 -12.97 18.84
N ARG A 262 1.16 -13.85 18.27
CA ARG A 262 1.02 -15.32 18.39
C ARG A 262 2.28 -15.99 18.96
N LEU A 263 3.38 -15.26 19.02
CA LEU A 263 4.66 -15.72 19.53
C LEU A 263 4.56 -16.32 20.94
N PHE A 264 3.92 -15.61 21.87
CA PHE A 264 3.77 -16.07 23.26
C PHE A 264 2.70 -17.15 23.37
N SER A 265 3.12 -18.39 23.12
CA SER A 265 2.28 -19.58 23.04
C SER A 265 2.68 -20.62 24.10
N PRO A 266 1.85 -21.65 24.35
CA PRO A 266 2.24 -22.76 25.24
C PRO A 266 3.56 -23.44 24.80
N GLN A 267 3.80 -23.50 23.48
CA GLN A 267 5.05 -24.04 22.94
C GLN A 267 6.24 -23.15 23.32
N TYR A 268 6.11 -21.83 23.18
CA TYR A 268 7.13 -20.87 23.61
C TYR A 268 7.48 -21.06 25.10
N VAL A 269 6.47 -21.20 25.96
CA VAL A 269 6.68 -21.44 27.39
C VAL A 269 7.44 -22.74 27.62
N SER A 270 7.03 -23.83 26.96
CA SER A 270 7.68 -25.14 27.08
C SER A 270 9.16 -25.11 26.67
N GLU A 271 9.49 -24.39 25.59
CA GLU A 271 10.85 -24.37 25.03
C GLU A 271 11.77 -23.35 25.71
N LYS A 272 11.25 -22.16 26.03
CA LYS A 272 12.04 -21.01 26.47
C LYS A 272 11.98 -20.74 27.97
N LEU A 273 11.00 -21.28 28.69
CA LEU A 273 10.77 -20.98 30.10
C LEU A 273 10.69 -22.22 31.00
N TYR A 274 10.54 -23.42 30.43
CA TYR A 274 10.40 -24.65 31.20
C TYR A 274 11.66 -25.54 31.12
N GLY A 275 11.92 -26.33 32.17
CA GLY A 275 13.07 -27.22 32.29
C GLY A 275 14.26 -26.62 33.05
N GLU A 276 15.17 -27.49 33.53
CA GLU A 276 16.34 -27.11 34.34
C GLU A 276 17.23 -26.08 33.62
N GLN A 277 17.35 -26.19 32.30
CA GLN A 277 18.13 -25.27 31.47
C GLN A 277 17.58 -23.83 31.42
N ASN A 278 16.33 -23.61 31.81
CA ASN A 278 15.65 -22.31 31.76
C ASN A 278 15.30 -21.78 33.18
N GLU A 279 15.80 -22.42 34.25
CA GLU A 279 15.45 -22.08 35.64
C GLU A 279 15.77 -20.61 35.97
N ASP A 280 16.92 -20.11 35.53
CA ASP A 280 17.31 -18.71 35.73
C ASP A 280 16.37 -17.75 35.00
N ALA A 281 15.98 -18.06 33.76
CA ALA A 281 15.05 -17.23 32.99
C ALA A 281 13.66 -17.19 33.64
N LEU A 282 13.17 -18.34 34.11
CA LEU A 282 11.90 -18.44 34.82
C LEU A 282 11.97 -17.72 36.18
N SER A 283 13.04 -17.90 36.94
CA SER A 283 13.26 -17.23 38.22
C SER A 283 13.32 -15.70 38.05
N ASN A 284 14.01 -15.22 37.02
CA ASN A 284 14.04 -13.79 36.69
C ASN A 284 12.64 -13.27 36.31
N LEU A 285 11.88 -14.04 35.54
CA LEU A 285 10.54 -13.66 35.09
C LEU A 285 9.52 -13.61 36.25
N VAL A 286 9.40 -14.68 37.02
CA VAL A 286 8.35 -14.85 38.05
C VAL A 286 8.83 -14.47 39.46
N GLY A 287 10.13 -14.21 39.64
CA GLY A 287 10.72 -13.83 40.91
C GLY A 287 10.07 -12.57 41.49
N GLU A 288 9.61 -12.70 42.73
CA GLU A 288 8.94 -11.63 43.46
C GLU A 288 9.91 -10.46 43.69
N ASN A 289 9.44 -9.23 43.46
CA ASN A 289 10.21 -8.03 43.79
C ASN A 289 10.54 -8.03 45.30
N PRO A 290 11.80 -7.77 45.73
CA PRO A 290 12.18 -7.78 47.14
C PRO A 290 11.27 -6.93 48.04
N ASN A 291 10.80 -5.79 47.54
CA ASN A 291 9.88 -4.91 48.28
C ASN A 291 8.50 -5.56 48.48
N LYS A 292 7.99 -6.26 47.45
CA LYS A 292 6.72 -7.03 47.54
C LYS A 292 6.88 -8.21 48.49
N ALA A 293 7.99 -8.95 48.39
CA ALA A 293 8.29 -10.07 49.27
C ALA A 293 8.36 -9.64 50.74
N GLN A 294 9.06 -8.52 51.03
CA GLN A 294 9.14 -7.97 52.39
C GLN A 294 7.77 -7.52 52.90
N LYS A 295 6.97 -6.85 52.06
CA LYS A 295 5.61 -6.43 52.42
C LYS A 295 4.71 -7.64 52.69
N ARG A 296 4.80 -8.70 51.89
CA ARG A 296 4.06 -9.95 52.09
C ARG A 296 4.41 -10.60 53.42
N LEU A 297 5.70 -10.66 53.76
CA LEU A 297 6.16 -11.17 55.07
C LEU A 297 5.60 -10.33 56.24
N GLY A 298 5.58 -9.01 56.12
CA GLY A 298 4.98 -8.12 57.12
C GLY A 298 3.48 -8.36 57.31
N LEU A 299 2.73 -8.42 56.22
CA LEU A 299 1.28 -8.67 56.24
C LEU A 299 0.94 -10.06 56.78
N ASP A 300 1.72 -11.09 56.46
CA ASP A 300 1.53 -12.44 57.00
C ASP A 300 1.78 -12.48 58.52
N SER A 301 2.78 -11.74 59.00
CA SER A 301 3.03 -11.61 60.44
C SER A 301 1.85 -10.93 61.15
N GLU A 302 1.33 -9.85 60.58
CA GLU A 302 0.17 -9.12 61.12
C GLU A 302 -1.08 -10.01 61.13
N ARG A 303 -1.35 -10.71 60.02
CA ARG A 303 -2.45 -11.66 59.90
C ARG A 303 -2.40 -12.73 60.99
N ARG A 304 -1.24 -13.36 61.21
CA ARG A 304 -1.07 -14.38 62.27
C ARG A 304 -1.36 -13.82 63.65
N SER A 305 -0.87 -12.61 63.95
CA SER A 305 -1.12 -11.92 65.22
C SER A 305 -2.62 -11.63 65.43
N LEU A 306 -3.32 -11.19 64.39
CA LEU A 306 -4.76 -10.93 64.43
C LEU A 306 -5.58 -12.22 64.60
N GLU A 307 -5.22 -13.29 63.89
CA GLU A 307 -5.85 -14.61 64.02
C GLU A 307 -5.69 -15.17 65.46
N GLU A 308 -4.52 -15.02 66.05
CA GLU A 308 -4.28 -15.45 67.43
C GLU A 308 -5.09 -14.63 68.44
N SER A 309 -5.12 -13.30 68.25
CA SER A 309 -5.92 -12.40 69.09
C SER A 309 -7.42 -12.72 69.02
N MET A 310 -7.92 -13.04 67.82
CA MET A 310 -9.30 -13.47 67.62
C MET A 310 -9.62 -14.78 68.33
N LYS A 311 -8.72 -15.78 68.27
CA LYS A 311 -8.87 -17.05 69.01
C LYS A 311 -8.95 -16.82 70.52
N ARG A 312 -8.10 -15.94 71.06
CA ARG A 312 -8.10 -15.58 72.49
C ARG A 312 -9.42 -14.93 72.91
N LEU A 313 -9.96 -14.00 72.11
CA LEU A 313 -11.26 -13.37 72.37
C LEU A 313 -12.42 -14.36 72.32
N GLN A 314 -12.40 -15.31 71.38
CA GLN A 314 -13.42 -16.37 71.30
C GLN A 314 -13.39 -17.30 72.52
N ALA A 315 -12.20 -17.66 73.00
CA ALA A 315 -12.04 -18.45 74.22
C ALA A 315 -12.58 -17.72 75.45
N PHE A 316 -12.40 -16.40 75.53
CA PHE A 316 -12.94 -15.57 76.61
C PHE A 316 -14.48 -15.46 76.61
N LYS A 317 -15.13 -15.55 75.45
CA LYS A 317 -16.60 -15.51 75.33
C LYS A 317 -17.30 -16.82 75.68
N MET A 318 -16.56 -17.93 75.77
CA MET A 318 -17.07 -19.27 76.10
C MET A 318 -16.97 -19.61 77.60
N LEU A 319 -16.38 -18.72 78.39
CA LEU A 319 -16.33 -18.74 79.86
C LEU A 319 -17.40 -17.79 80.43
#